data_AF-A0A371J8S6-F1
#
_entry.id   AF-A0A371J8S6-F1
#
_cell.length_a   1.000
_cell.length_b   1.000
_cell.length_c   1.000
_cell.angle_alpha   90.00
_cell.angle_beta   90.00
_cell.angle_gamma   90.00
#
_symmetry.space_group_name_H-M   'P 1'
#
loop_
_entity.id
_entity.type
_entity.pdbx_description
1 polymer ?
#
loop_
_entity_poly.entity_id
_entity_poly.type
_entity_poly.pdbx_seq_one_letter_code
_entity_poly.pdbx_strand_id
1 'polypeptide(L)'
;MQFHYYYLIQDFVGVMLAFVGIRMLFLCLRLASSKKFTKNIVLLMTKYSLFIFAGANLLMNTFGLNHWICSILLMIISIAFTPKINSVCS
;
A
#
# COMPACT_ATOMS: atom_id res chain seq x y z
N MET A 1 24.71 22.33 10.68
CA MET A 1 24.03 21.27 9.91
C MET A 1 22.55 21.58 9.92
N GLN A 2 21.96 21.96 8.77
CA GLN A 2 20.51 22.19 8.71
C GLN A 2 19.83 20.82 8.75
N PHE A 3 19.31 20.42 9.91
CA PHE A 3 18.52 19.21 10.05
C PHE A 3 17.23 19.38 9.25
N HIS A 4 17.19 18.76 8.08
CA HIS A 4 16.02 18.74 7.23
C HIS A 4 15.04 17.69 7.75
N TYR A 5 14.32 18.03 8.83
CA TYR A 5 13.32 17.19 9.52
C TYR A 5 12.30 16.51 8.58
N TYR A 6 12.05 17.12 7.42
CA TYR A 6 11.13 16.63 6.43
C TYR A 6 11.57 15.33 5.74
N TYR A 7 12.88 15.06 5.61
CA TYR A 7 13.36 13.74 5.16
C TYR A 7 13.05 12.65 6.19
N LEU A 8 13.22 12.96 7.47
CA LEU A 8 13.01 12.02 8.56
C LEU A 8 11.52 11.64 8.69
N ILE A 9 10.64 12.61 8.49
CA ILE A 9 9.18 12.37 8.41
C ILE A 9 8.84 11.53 7.18
N GLN A 10 9.44 11.80 6.02
CA GLN A 10 9.21 11.02 4.80
C GLN A 10 9.60 9.56 4.98
N ASP A 11 10.77 9.28 5.56
CA ASP A 11 11.21 7.92 5.82
C ASP A 11 10.30 7.20 6.81
N PHE A 12 9.89 7.88 7.89
CA PHE A 12 9.00 7.29 8.88
C PHE A 12 7.65 6.91 8.28
N VAL A 13 7.07 7.80 7.47
CA VAL A 13 5.82 7.56 6.74
C VAL A 13 6.00 6.45 5.71
N GLY A 14 7.08 6.46 4.94
CA GLY A 14 7.39 5.44 3.94
C GLY A 14 7.51 4.04 4.55
N VAL A 15 8.25 3.92 5.65
CA VAL A 15 8.40 2.66 6.40
C VAL A 15 7.08 2.19 6.97
N MET A 16 6.30 3.07 7.61
CA MET A 16 4.98 2.72 8.15
C MET A 16 4.04 2.21 7.05
N LEU A 17 3.99 2.92 5.92
CA LEU A 17 3.10 2.58 4.80
C LEU A 17 3.49 1.24 4.17
N ALA A 18 4.78 1.02 3.92
CA ALA A 18 5.30 -0.25 3.40
C ALA A 18 5.04 -1.40 4.38
N PHE A 19 5.27 -1.19 5.68
CA PHE A 19 5.04 -2.20 6.71
C PHE A 19 3.58 -2.65 6.80
N VAL A 20 2.64 -1.69 6.79
CA VAL A 20 1.20 -1.98 6.76
C VAL A 20 0.82 -2.73 5.49
N GLY A 21 1.33 -2.29 4.33
CA GLY A 21 1.10 -2.95 3.05
C GLY A 21 1.57 -4.42 3.06
N ILE A 22 2.78 -4.68 3.55
CA ILE A 22 3.35 -6.04 3.64
C ILE A 22 2.51 -6.93 4.57
N ARG A 23 2.15 -6.45 5.77
CA ARG A 23 1.32 -7.22 6.70
C ARG A 23 -0.04 -7.57 6.10
N MET A 24 -0.69 -6.62 5.43
CA MET A 24 -2.00 -6.86 4.81
C MET A 24 -1.90 -7.77 3.60
N LEU A 25 -0.83 -7.69 2.81
CA LEU A 25 -0.57 -8.61 1.70
C LEU A 25 -0.34 -10.04 2.22
N PHE A 26 0.38 -10.20 3.32
CA PHE A 26 0.54 -11.50 3.98
C PHE A 26 -0.79 -12.10 4.46
N LEU A 27 -1.67 -11.27 5.04
CA LEU A 27 -3.04 -11.66 5.38
C LEU A 27 -3.84 -12.11 4.14
N CYS A 28 -3.74 -11.38 3.03
CA CYS A 28 -4.38 -11.77 1.77
C CYS A 28 -3.84 -13.10 1.24
N LEU A 29 -2.52 -13.34 1.29
CA LEU A 29 -1.90 -14.61 0.92
C LEU A 29 -2.44 -15.76 1.80
N ARG A 30 -2.53 -15.54 3.11
CA ARG A 30 -3.08 -16.54 4.04
C ARG A 30 -4.55 -16.84 3.77
N LEU A 31 -5.35 -15.82 3.44
CA LEU A 31 -6.74 -15.96 3.01
C LEU A 31 -6.85 -16.73 1.69
N ALA A 32 -5.99 -16.45 0.71
CA ALA A 32 -5.93 -17.14 -0.57
C ALA A 32 -5.48 -18.61 -0.44
N SER A 33 -4.69 -18.92 0.59
CA SER A 33 -4.28 -20.29 0.89
C SER A 33 -5.37 -21.07 1.63
N SER A 34 -6.21 -20.40 2.43
CA SER A 34 -7.27 -21.04 3.22
C SER A 34 -8.61 -21.12 2.49
N LYS A 35 -8.89 -20.18 1.59
CA LYS A 35 -10.07 -20.15 0.71
C LYS A 35 -9.61 -20.16 -0.75
N LYS A 36 -10.37 -20.78 -1.66
CA LYS A 36 -10.08 -20.76 -3.10
C LYS A 36 -9.80 -19.31 -3.58
N PHE A 37 -8.85 -19.16 -4.49
CA PHE A 37 -8.55 -17.89 -5.15
C PHE A 37 -9.81 -17.33 -5.81
N THR A 38 -10.37 -16.29 -5.21
CA THR A 38 -11.52 -15.56 -5.76
C THR A 38 -11.04 -14.24 -6.35
N LYS A 39 -11.79 -13.72 -7.32
CA LYS A 39 -11.51 -12.43 -7.97
C LYS A 39 -11.36 -11.29 -6.96
N ASN A 40 -12.10 -11.34 -5.85
CA ASN A 40 -12.02 -10.37 -4.76
C ASN A 40 -10.68 -10.42 -4.01
N ILE A 41 -10.13 -11.61 -3.76
CA ILE A 41 -8.83 -11.77 -3.11
C ILE A 41 -7.73 -11.21 -4.02
N VAL A 42 -7.80 -11.46 -5.33
CA VAL A 42 -6.84 -10.90 -6.30
C VAL A 42 -6.88 -9.38 -6.32
N LEU A 43 -8.07 -8.78 -6.36
CA LEU A 43 -8.26 -7.32 -6.25
C LEU A 43 -7.66 -6.75 -4.96
N LEU A 44 -7.87 -7.44 -3.84
CA LEU A 44 -7.36 -7.05 -2.53
C LEU A 44 -5.83 -7.13 -2.48
N MET A 45 -5.23 -8.17 -3.08
CA MET A 45 -3.77 -8.29 -3.21
C MET A 45 -3.18 -7.16 -4.05
N THR A 46 -3.77 -6.86 -5.22
CA THR A 46 -3.32 -5.75 -6.07
C THR A 46 -3.38 -4.42 -5.33
N LYS A 47 -4.45 -4.17 -4.57
CA LYS A 47 -4.58 -2.97 -3.72
C LYS A 47 -3.43 -2.85 -2.72
N TYR A 48 -3.11 -3.91 -1.98
CA TYR A 48 -2.03 -3.84 -0.99
C TYR A 48 -0.63 -3.82 -1.62
N SER A 49 -0.43 -4.42 -2.79
CA SER A 49 0.80 -4.26 -3.56
C SER A 49 1.03 -2.79 -3.95
N LEU A 50 -0.01 -2.08 -4.39
CA LEU A 50 0.06 -0.65 -4.70
C LEU A 50 0.45 0.19 -3.48
N PHE A 51 -0.03 -0.16 -2.28
CA PHE A 51 0.37 0.46 -1.02
C PHE A 51 1.87 0.25 -0.71
N ILE A 52 2.39 -0.95 -0.95
CA ILE A 52 3.82 -1.26 -0.77
C ILE A 52 4.66 -0.44 -1.76
N PHE A 53 4.24 -0.37 -3.02
CA PHE A 53 4.92 0.44 -4.04
C PHE A 53 4.90 1.93 -3.69
N ALA A 54 3.79 2.47 -3.17
CA ALA A 54 3.72 3.86 -2.71
C ALA A 54 4.68 4.12 -1.54
N GLY A 55 4.75 3.21 -0.56
CA GLY A 55 5.69 3.33 0.57
C GLY A 55 7.15 3.21 0.14
N ALA A 56 7.47 2.26 -0.73
CA ALA A 56 8.81 2.08 -1.29
C ALA A 56 9.25 3.29 -2.14
N ASN A 57 8.34 3.89 -2.90
CA ASN A 57 8.59 5.08 -3.69
C ASN A 57 8.91 6.31 -2.81
N LEU A 58 8.27 6.43 -1.63
CA LEU A 58 8.64 7.44 -0.63
C LEU A 58 10.05 7.20 -0.03
N LEU A 59 10.43 5.94 0.15
CA LEU A 59 11.71 5.56 0.79
C LEU A 59 12.92 5.69 -0.15
N MET A 60 12.77 5.34 -1.42
CA MET A 60 13.89 5.27 -2.36
C MET A 60 14.26 6.62 -2.97
N ASN A 61 13.35 7.59 -3.01
CA ASN A 61 13.58 8.84 -3.70
C ASN A 61 13.89 10.00 -2.77
N THR A 62 14.73 10.93 -3.23
CA THR A 62 15.03 12.15 -2.49
C THR A 62 13.76 12.97 -2.25
N PHE A 63 13.71 13.65 -1.10
CA PHE A 63 12.56 14.48 -0.71
C PHE A 63 12.18 15.43 -1.84
N GLY A 64 10.97 15.21 -2.37
CA GLY A 64 10.47 15.93 -3.52
C GLY A 64 8.95 15.83 -3.55
N LEU A 65 8.29 16.97 -3.72
CA LEU A 65 6.83 17.07 -3.82
C LEU A 65 6.27 16.14 -4.91
N ASN A 66 7.02 15.93 -6.00
CA ASN A 66 6.63 15.03 -7.09
C ASN A 66 6.46 13.57 -6.61
N HIS A 67 7.33 13.08 -5.71
CA HIS A 67 7.25 11.73 -5.17
C HIS A 67 6.09 11.56 -4.18
N TRP A 68 5.78 12.61 -3.43
CA TRP A 68 4.60 12.68 -2.59
C TRP A 68 3.31 12.62 -3.40
N ILE A 69 3.21 13.44 -4.45
CA ILE A 69 2.05 13.46 -5.35
C ILE A 69 1.84 12.08 -6.00
N CYS A 70 2.91 11.46 -6.50
CA CYS A 70 2.83 10.14 -7.12
C CYS A 70 2.34 9.06 -6.13
N SER A 71 2.79 9.13 -4.87
CA SER A 71 2.40 8.16 -3.83
C SER A 71 0.98 8.36 -3.34
N ILE A 72 0.52 9.61 -3.23
CA ILE A 72 -0.89 9.95 -2.97
C ILE A 72 -1.77 9.46 -4.11
N LEU A 73 -1.34 9.65 -5.36
CA LEU A 73 -2.07 9.20 -6.54
C LEU A 73 -2.22 7.66 -6.55
N LEU A 74 -1.14 6.94 -6.24
CA LEU A 74 -1.16 5.47 -6.08
C LEU A 74 -2.13 5.04 -4.97
N MET A 75 -2.16 5.76 -3.85
CA MET A 75 -3.14 5.51 -2.79
C MET A 75 -4.58 5.74 -3.27
N ILE A 76 -4.87 6.82 -3.99
CA ILE A 76 -6.21 7.10 -4.52
C ILE A 76 -6.64 6.00 -5.50
N ILE A 77 -5.75 5.59 -6.40
CA ILE A 77 -6.00 4.48 -7.33
C ILE A 77 -6.30 3.20 -6.56
N SER A 78 -5.58 2.93 -5.48
CA SER A 78 -5.82 1.73 -4.64
C SER A 78 -7.23 1.70 -4.02
N ILE A 79 -7.85 2.86 -3.76
CA ILE A 79 -9.22 2.94 -3.23
C ILE A 79 -10.22 2.46 -4.29
N ALA A 80 -9.98 2.78 -5.57
CA ALA A 80 -10.82 2.32 -6.67
C ALA A 80 -10.82 0.79 -6.83
N PHE A 81 -9.72 0.13 -6.44
CA PHE A 81 -9.60 -1.34 -6.42
C PHE A 81 -10.24 -2.01 -5.19
N THR A 82 -11.02 -1.28 -4.38
CA THR A 82 -11.73 -1.88 -3.25
C THR A 82 -12.83 -2.81 -3.78
N PRO A 83 -12.79 -4.13 -3.49
CA PRO A 83 -13.83 -5.03 -3.95
C PRO A 83 -15.17 -4.62 -3.33
N LYS A 84 -16.22 -4.50 -4.16
CA LYS A 84 -17.59 -4.31 -3.69
C LYS A 84 -17.94 -5.55 -2.85
N ILE A 85 -18.09 -5.37 -1.54
CA ILE A 85 -18.53 -6.43 -0.62
C ILE A 85 -19.98 -6.76 -0.98
N ASN A 86 -20.15 -7.66 -1.94
CA ASN A 86 -21.37 -8.42 -2.12
C ASN A 86 -21.04 -9.84 -1.64
N SER A 87 -21.68 -10.22 -0.53
CA SER A 87 -21.70 -11.56 0.08
C SER A 87 -20.34 -12.20 0.44
N VAL A 88 -19.83 -11.87 1.64
CA VAL A 88 -19.09 -12.84 2.47
C VAL A 88 -20.04 -13.30 3.59
N CYS A 89 -21.17 -13.88 3.19
CA CYS A 89 -22.06 -14.68 4.02
C CYS A 89 -22.68 -15.70 3.07
N SER A 90 -21.99 -16.82 2.90
CA SER A 90 -22.52 -18.08 2.35
C SER A 90 -21.96 -19.19 3.20
#